data_AF-A0A924ELH5-F1
#
_entry.id   AF-A0A924ELH5-F1
#
_cell.length_a   1.000
_cell.length_b   1.000
_cell.length_c   1.000
_cell.angle_alpha   90.00
_cell.angle_beta   90.00
_cell.angle_gamma   90.00
#
_symmetry.space_group_name_H-M   'P 1'
#
loop_
_entity.id
_entity.type
_entity.pdbx_description
1 polymer ?
#
loop_
_entity_poly.entity_id
_entity_poly.type
_entity_poly.pdbx_seq_one_letter_code
_entity_poly.pdbx_strand_id
1 'polypeptide(L)'
;MKQLSSRTFIALCALSVSFSSFAGNKDRVGQSGATEMIINPWARSTGMFGLNGSFVNGIEAMKTNIAGLAFDTATEIGVSHGVYLTNTGIDINNLALAQPIGNDAVLGLNIMSMSFGDITATDYNNPDGYGTYHPQLLNIQLGYAKQFGTHINAGAAATYISEQINNVTAQGLAFEGGVQYITGKKDNFHLGVTLRNLGTNMRFSGTGLTVNGTQSQSTPNYSVSQNAPSEKFGLPTYLNLGVSYDIYLDEHHLASAESAPKHKLSVMANFTSNSYINDYLGAGAEYTFNNMFSLRAAYRYEKGITDVASTATMYVGLSGGATVQTRIGTNGPTLALDYSFRPTQRPANGVHMISLRFTRATAGKSSDSDDSSGN
;
A
#
# COMPACT_ATOMS: atom_id res chain seq x y z
N MET A 1 -5.15 -7.58 -41.99
CA MET A 1 -5.83 -7.10 -40.77
C MET A 1 -6.62 -5.85 -41.16
N LYS A 2 -7.96 -5.89 -41.11
CA LYS A 2 -8.81 -4.76 -41.52
C LYS A 2 -8.70 -3.65 -40.47
N GLN A 3 -8.34 -2.43 -40.91
CA GLN A 3 -8.27 -1.25 -40.05
C GLN A 3 -9.66 -0.97 -39.46
N LEU A 4 -9.80 -1.01 -38.14
CA LEU A 4 -11.03 -0.54 -37.49
C LEU A 4 -11.15 0.97 -37.72
N SER A 5 -12.30 1.40 -38.24
CA SER A 5 -12.56 2.83 -38.46
C SER A 5 -12.69 3.57 -37.12
N SER A 6 -12.29 4.84 -37.07
CA SER A 6 -12.38 5.69 -35.87
C SER A 6 -13.81 5.77 -35.30
N ARG A 7 -14.84 5.56 -36.13
CA ARG A 7 -16.25 5.50 -35.71
C ARG A 7 -16.57 4.22 -34.95
N THR A 8 -15.94 3.10 -35.28
CA THR A 8 -16.09 1.82 -34.58
C THR A 8 -15.43 1.87 -33.20
N PHE A 9 -14.29 2.56 -33.07
CA PHE A 9 -13.63 2.78 -31.78
C PHE A 9 -14.47 3.67 -30.85
N ILE A 10 -15.01 4.78 -31.37
CA ILE A 10 -15.90 5.66 -30.60
C ILE A 10 -17.20 4.94 -30.19
N ALA A 11 -17.77 4.11 -31.07
CA ALA A 11 -18.93 3.29 -30.73
C ALA A 11 -18.62 2.25 -29.65
N LEU A 12 -17.44 1.62 -29.68
CA LEU A 12 -17.01 0.66 -28.66
C LEU A 12 -16.78 1.34 -27.31
N CYS A 13 -16.16 2.53 -27.30
CA CYS A 13 -16.00 3.37 -26.11
C CYS A 13 -17.33 3.89 -25.56
N ALA A 14 -18.31 4.20 -26.43
CA ALA A 14 -19.65 4.62 -26.03
C ALA A 14 -20.48 3.46 -25.43
N LEU A 15 -20.30 2.23 -25.93
CA LEU A 15 -20.94 1.04 -25.36
C LEU A 15 -20.37 0.65 -23.98
N SER A 16 -19.12 1.00 -23.66
CA SER A 16 -18.55 0.79 -22.33
C SER A 16 -19.02 1.80 -21.26
N VAL A 17 -19.79 2.83 -21.62
CA VAL A 17 -20.29 3.86 -20.67
C VAL A 17 -21.63 3.48 -20.04
N SER A 18 -22.22 2.32 -20.37
CA SER A 18 -23.62 2.00 -19.99
C SER A 18 -23.78 0.85 -18.98
N PHE A 19 -22.80 0.61 -18.10
CA PHE A 19 -23.01 -0.25 -16.94
C PHE A 19 -23.21 0.60 -15.69
N SER A 20 -24.46 0.73 -15.25
CA SER A 20 -24.75 1.08 -13.86
C SER A 20 -24.41 -0.13 -12.99
N SER A 21 -23.13 -0.31 -12.65
CA SER A 21 -22.76 -1.28 -11.62
C SER A 21 -23.02 -0.66 -10.25
N PHE A 22 -23.97 -1.23 -9.52
CA PHE A 22 -24.04 -1.04 -8.08
C PHE A 22 -22.99 -1.96 -7.44
N ALA A 23 -21.74 -1.49 -7.41
CA ALA A 23 -20.67 -2.13 -6.65
C ALA A 23 -20.61 -1.53 -5.23
N GLY A 24 -20.37 -2.40 -4.25
CA GLY A 24 -20.21 -2.05 -2.83
C GLY A 24 -21.19 -2.81 -1.93
N ASN A 25 -20.66 -3.45 -0.89
CA ASN A 25 -21.46 -4.09 0.15
C ASN A 25 -21.67 -3.13 1.33
N LYS A 26 -22.68 -2.26 1.25
CA LYS A 26 -22.92 -1.18 2.24
C LYS A 26 -23.15 -1.72 3.66
N ASP A 27 -23.66 -2.94 3.79
CA ASP A 27 -24.14 -3.50 5.06
C ASP A 27 -23.02 -3.82 6.07
N ARG A 28 -21.77 -3.86 5.60
CA ARG A 28 -20.60 -4.19 6.45
C ARG A 28 -19.70 -2.99 6.72
N VAL A 29 -20.03 -1.81 6.19
CA VAL A 29 -19.16 -0.63 6.35
C VAL A 29 -19.04 -0.27 7.84
N GLY A 30 -17.81 -0.12 8.31
CA GLY A 30 -17.51 0.23 9.71
C GLY A 30 -17.52 -0.94 10.71
N GLN A 31 -17.63 -2.19 10.23
CA GLN A 31 -17.62 -3.39 11.09
C GLN A 31 -16.26 -4.12 11.13
N SER A 32 -15.24 -3.64 10.41
CA SER A 32 -13.86 -4.15 10.51
C SER A 32 -13.06 -3.42 11.57
N GLY A 33 -12.16 -4.14 12.25
CA GLY A 33 -11.02 -3.54 12.94
C GLY A 33 -9.76 -3.63 12.07
N ALA A 34 -8.57 -3.42 12.65
CA ALA A 34 -7.29 -3.49 11.95
C ALA A 34 -7.18 -2.55 10.71
N THR A 35 -7.74 -1.34 10.78
CA THR A 35 -7.76 -0.40 9.65
C THR A 35 -6.36 0.11 9.24
N GLU A 36 -5.35 -0.03 10.09
CA GLU A 36 -3.95 0.20 9.74
C GLU A 36 -3.45 -0.73 8.63
N MET A 37 -4.07 -1.90 8.44
CA MET A 37 -3.71 -2.85 7.38
C MET A 37 -3.90 -2.27 5.97
N ILE A 38 -4.84 -1.34 5.79
CA ILE A 38 -5.08 -0.66 4.50
C ILE A 38 -4.25 0.63 4.33
N ILE A 39 -3.46 1.00 5.33
CA ILE A 39 -2.54 2.14 5.23
C ILE A 39 -1.27 1.68 4.50
N ASN A 40 -0.94 2.41 3.44
CA ASN A 40 0.33 2.27 2.73
C ASN A 40 1.36 3.22 3.37
N PRO A 41 2.48 2.70 3.91
CA PRO A 41 3.48 3.50 4.59
C PRO A 41 4.49 4.18 3.65
N TRP A 42 4.44 3.93 2.35
CA TRP A 42 5.50 4.34 1.43
C TRP A 42 5.18 5.59 0.60
N ALA A 43 6.06 6.58 0.62
CA ALA A 43 5.84 7.87 -0.02
C ALA A 43 5.65 7.77 -1.54
N ARG A 44 6.48 7.01 -2.26
CA ARG A 44 6.38 6.89 -3.72
C ARG A 44 5.02 6.33 -4.16
N SER A 45 4.57 5.23 -3.57
CA SER A 45 3.26 4.62 -3.91
C SER A 45 2.09 5.47 -3.39
N THR A 46 2.19 6.07 -2.20
CA THR A 46 1.13 6.93 -1.65
C THR A 46 0.96 8.25 -2.39
N GLY A 47 1.97 8.73 -3.11
CA GLY A 47 1.86 9.86 -4.04
C GLY A 47 0.81 9.64 -5.14
N MET A 48 0.39 8.40 -5.33
CA MET A 48 -0.69 8.01 -6.24
C MET A 48 -1.71 7.09 -5.55
N PHE A 49 -1.94 7.19 -4.24
CA PHE A 49 -2.86 6.31 -3.48
C PHE A 49 -2.61 4.79 -3.59
N GLY A 50 -1.45 4.34 -4.08
CA GLY A 50 -1.20 2.93 -4.40
C GLY A 50 -1.86 2.45 -5.70
N LEU A 51 -2.33 3.37 -6.56
CA LEU A 51 -2.93 3.04 -7.86
C LEU A 51 -1.94 2.39 -8.84
N ASN A 52 -0.64 2.48 -8.55
CA ASN A 52 0.45 1.81 -9.27
C ASN A 52 0.50 0.29 -9.06
N GLY A 53 -0.51 -0.34 -8.45
CA GLY A 53 -0.52 -1.78 -8.17
C GLY A 53 -0.28 -2.72 -9.37
N SER A 54 -0.38 -2.24 -10.61
CA SER A 54 -0.05 -3.02 -11.81
C SER A 54 1.42 -2.99 -12.22
N PHE A 55 2.21 -2.05 -11.72
CA PHE A 55 3.64 -1.90 -12.05
C PHE A 55 4.52 -1.56 -10.83
N VAL A 56 3.96 -1.61 -9.63
CA VAL A 56 4.69 -1.37 -8.38
C VAL A 56 5.82 -2.38 -8.25
N ASN A 57 6.98 -1.92 -7.78
CA ASN A 57 8.20 -2.71 -7.59
C ASN A 57 8.88 -2.34 -6.26
N GLY A 58 9.93 -3.05 -5.89
CA GLY A 58 10.66 -2.76 -4.66
C GLY A 58 9.94 -3.19 -3.39
N ILE A 59 10.49 -2.75 -2.27
CA ILE A 59 9.92 -2.94 -0.92
C ILE A 59 8.46 -2.46 -0.77
N GLU A 60 8.02 -1.49 -1.59
CA GLU A 60 6.65 -0.95 -1.52
C GLU A 60 5.60 -1.91 -2.10
N ALA A 61 6.03 -2.87 -2.91
CA ALA A 61 5.18 -3.92 -3.45
C ALA A 61 4.49 -4.71 -2.32
N MET A 62 5.19 -4.94 -1.20
CA MET A 62 4.63 -5.62 -0.02
C MET A 62 3.39 -4.92 0.56
N LYS A 63 3.29 -3.58 0.41
CA LYS A 63 2.15 -2.79 0.87
C LYS A 63 1.26 -2.27 -0.25
N THR A 64 1.39 -2.82 -1.46
CA THR A 64 0.56 -2.45 -2.63
C THR A 64 0.11 -3.69 -3.42
N ASN A 65 1.04 -4.40 -4.08
CA ASN A 65 0.82 -5.67 -4.77
C ASN A 65 2.09 -6.52 -4.68
N ILE A 66 2.06 -7.60 -3.90
CA ILE A 66 3.23 -8.42 -3.54
C ILE A 66 3.99 -8.99 -4.76
N ALA A 67 3.32 -9.21 -5.89
CA ALA A 67 3.98 -9.66 -7.12
C ALA A 67 5.07 -8.70 -7.61
N GLY A 68 4.96 -7.41 -7.27
CA GLY A 68 5.95 -6.40 -7.62
C GLY A 68 7.32 -6.62 -7.00
N LEU A 69 7.40 -7.39 -5.91
CA LEU A 69 8.66 -7.70 -5.26
C LEU A 69 9.58 -8.55 -6.17
N ALA A 70 9.02 -9.28 -7.13
CA ALA A 70 9.79 -10.09 -8.09
C ALA A 70 10.64 -9.27 -9.07
N PHE A 71 10.40 -7.95 -9.20
CA PHE A 71 11.23 -7.08 -10.05
C PHE A 71 12.60 -6.78 -9.46
N ASP A 72 12.79 -7.02 -8.16
CA ASP A 72 14.03 -6.63 -7.49
C ASP A 72 15.17 -7.56 -7.86
N THR A 73 16.17 -7.01 -8.54
CA THR A 73 17.39 -7.73 -8.92
C THR A 73 18.54 -7.53 -7.93
N ALA A 74 18.36 -6.65 -6.94
CA ALA A 74 19.33 -6.36 -5.89
C ALA A 74 18.63 -6.17 -4.55
N THR A 75 19.40 -6.33 -3.46
CA THR A 75 18.90 -6.04 -2.11
C THR A 75 18.45 -4.58 -2.01
N GLU A 76 17.21 -4.35 -1.60
CA GLU A 76 16.68 -3.03 -1.29
C GLU A 76 16.31 -2.97 0.19
N ILE A 77 16.69 -1.88 0.86
CA ILE A 77 16.28 -1.56 2.23
C ILE A 77 15.63 -0.19 2.19
N GLY A 78 14.59 0.02 2.99
CA GLY A 78 14.03 1.35 3.13
C GLY A 78 13.40 1.59 4.48
N VAL A 79 13.32 2.87 4.82
CA VAL A 79 12.62 3.38 5.98
C VAL A 79 11.65 4.45 5.53
N SER A 80 10.53 4.59 6.23
CA SER A 80 9.55 5.63 5.97
C SER A 80 8.94 6.12 7.26
N HIS A 81 8.61 7.40 7.25
CA HIS A 81 7.92 8.08 8.32
C HIS A 81 6.75 8.86 7.73
N GLY A 82 5.61 8.82 8.41
CA GLY A 82 4.39 9.47 7.97
C GLY A 82 3.68 10.14 9.10
N VAL A 83 3.23 11.37 8.85
CA VAL A 83 2.32 12.09 9.75
C VAL A 83 0.91 11.89 9.20
N TYR A 84 0.10 11.13 9.94
CA TYR A 84 -1.27 10.82 9.54
C TYR A 84 -2.22 11.85 10.12
N LEU A 85 -2.94 12.59 9.26
CA LEU A 85 -3.85 13.67 9.67
C LEU A 85 -3.10 14.70 10.53
N THR A 86 -2.37 15.61 9.87
CA THR A 86 -1.57 16.66 10.51
C THR A 86 -2.30 17.30 11.70
N ASN A 87 -1.59 17.43 12.82
CA ASN A 87 -2.05 17.90 14.15
C ASN A 87 -2.78 16.87 15.03
N THR A 88 -2.91 15.62 14.61
CA THR A 88 -3.48 14.57 15.49
C THR A 88 -2.46 13.88 16.39
N GLY A 89 -1.15 14.05 16.13
CA GLY A 89 -0.09 13.32 16.84
C GLY A 89 0.04 11.85 16.42
N ILE A 90 -0.59 11.45 15.31
CA ILE A 90 -0.53 10.08 14.80
C ILE A 90 0.64 9.92 13.83
N ASP A 91 1.57 9.04 14.20
CA ASP A 91 2.77 8.75 13.43
C ASP A 91 2.75 7.32 12.89
N ILE A 92 3.24 7.17 11.65
CA ILE A 92 3.44 5.88 10.98
C ILE A 92 4.93 5.72 10.72
N ASN A 93 5.55 4.69 11.29
CA ASN A 93 6.95 4.35 11.03
C ASN A 93 7.01 2.99 10.35
N ASN A 94 7.88 2.84 9.36
CA ASN A 94 8.00 1.57 8.66
C ASN A 94 9.43 1.30 8.19
N LEU A 95 9.84 0.04 8.30
CA LEU A 95 11.12 -0.50 7.86
C LEU A 95 10.86 -1.68 6.94
N ALA A 96 11.61 -1.78 5.85
CA ALA A 96 11.53 -2.96 4.99
C ALA A 96 12.86 -3.36 4.36
N LEU A 97 12.90 -4.63 3.98
CA LEU A 97 13.98 -5.30 3.26
C LEU A 97 13.36 -6.13 2.12
N ALA A 98 13.93 -6.02 0.93
CA ALA A 98 13.74 -6.93 -0.18
C ALA A 98 15.09 -7.59 -0.48
N GLN A 99 15.13 -8.91 -0.50
CA GLN A 99 16.34 -9.70 -0.69
C GLN A 99 16.11 -10.71 -1.82
N PRO A 100 16.74 -10.52 -2.99
CA PRO A 100 16.78 -11.54 -4.02
C PRO A 100 17.49 -12.80 -3.50
N ILE A 101 16.90 -13.97 -3.75
CA ILE A 101 17.42 -15.28 -3.29
C ILE A 101 17.79 -16.22 -4.44
N GLY A 102 17.81 -15.70 -5.67
CA GLY A 102 18.10 -16.47 -6.89
C GLY A 102 16.83 -17.07 -7.53
N ASN A 103 16.98 -17.62 -8.72
CA ASN A 103 15.87 -18.17 -9.54
C ASN A 103 14.71 -17.17 -9.74
N ASP A 104 15.05 -15.90 -9.93
CA ASP A 104 14.11 -14.79 -10.10
C ASP A 104 13.06 -14.70 -8.96
N ALA A 105 13.48 -15.08 -7.75
CA ALA A 105 12.68 -15.04 -6.55
C ALA A 105 13.27 -14.06 -5.51
N VAL A 106 12.38 -13.41 -4.77
CA VAL A 106 12.70 -12.37 -3.80
C VAL A 106 11.91 -12.61 -2.52
N LEU A 107 12.62 -12.53 -1.38
CA LEU A 107 12.01 -12.49 -0.05
C LEU A 107 11.89 -11.06 0.44
N GLY A 108 10.80 -10.77 1.14
CA GLY A 108 10.50 -9.46 1.69
C GLY A 108 10.20 -9.53 3.18
N LEU A 109 10.64 -8.51 3.92
CA LEU A 109 10.24 -8.24 5.29
C LEU A 109 9.76 -6.78 5.35
N ASN A 110 8.57 -6.54 5.90
CA ASN A 110 8.05 -5.19 6.15
C ASN A 110 7.51 -5.10 7.58
N ILE A 111 7.98 -4.13 8.35
CA ILE A 111 7.54 -3.85 9.72
C ILE A 111 6.95 -2.44 9.73
N MET A 112 5.65 -2.35 9.95
CA MET A 112 4.91 -1.09 10.06
C MET A 112 4.44 -0.93 11.50
N SER A 113 4.65 0.24 12.09
CA SER A 113 4.05 0.62 13.37
C SER A 113 3.33 1.94 13.25
N MET A 114 2.16 2.03 13.88
CA MET A 114 1.36 3.24 14.00
C MET A 114 1.19 3.57 15.48
N SER A 115 1.55 4.79 15.85
CA SER A 115 1.44 5.33 17.21
C SER A 115 0.44 6.49 17.21
N PHE A 116 -0.27 6.65 18.33
CA PHE A 116 -1.25 7.72 18.53
C PHE A 116 -0.78 8.77 19.54
N GLY A 117 0.50 8.70 19.94
CA GLY A 117 1.06 9.54 20.98
C GLY A 117 0.46 9.27 22.37
N ASP A 118 0.70 10.21 23.27
CA ASP A 118 0.25 10.17 24.66
C ASP A 118 -1.16 10.76 24.74
N ILE A 119 -2.15 9.96 25.14
CA ILE A 119 -3.52 10.42 25.31
C ILE A 119 -3.85 10.50 26.80
N THR A 120 -4.26 11.68 27.28
CA THR A 120 -4.67 11.89 28.66
C THR A 120 -5.96 11.14 28.98
N ALA A 121 -5.93 10.30 30.01
CA ALA A 121 -7.10 9.62 30.55
C ALA A 121 -7.91 10.60 31.42
N THR A 122 -9.20 10.76 31.12
CA THR A 122 -10.12 11.67 31.82
C THR A 122 -11.39 10.92 32.22
N ASP A 123 -12.02 11.36 33.31
CA ASP A 123 -13.33 10.89 33.74
C ASP A 123 -14.16 12.07 34.28
N TYR A 124 -15.41 11.82 34.68
CA TYR A 124 -16.32 12.85 35.20
C TYR A 124 -15.77 13.58 36.45
N ASN A 125 -15.04 12.87 37.31
CA ASN A 125 -14.47 13.41 38.55
C ASN A 125 -13.09 14.06 38.32
N ASN A 126 -12.37 13.64 37.28
CA ASN A 126 -11.02 14.05 36.94
C ASN A 126 -10.96 14.58 35.49
N PRO A 127 -11.59 15.75 35.20
CA PRO A 127 -11.60 16.33 33.86
C PRO A 127 -10.21 16.80 33.41
N ASP A 128 -9.35 17.19 34.35
CA ASP A 128 -7.95 17.58 34.09
C ASP A 128 -7.03 16.36 33.83
N GLY A 129 -7.56 15.16 34.02
CA GLY A 129 -6.91 13.89 33.77
C GLY A 129 -6.20 13.26 34.97
N TYR A 130 -6.00 11.95 34.91
CA TYR A 130 -5.41 11.15 36.00
C TYR A 130 -4.34 10.15 35.52
N GLY A 131 -3.87 10.29 34.28
CA GLY A 131 -2.85 9.45 33.68
C GLY A 131 -2.84 9.58 32.16
N THR A 132 -2.02 8.76 31.50
CA THR A 132 -1.93 8.70 30.04
C THR A 132 -1.99 7.26 29.56
N TYR A 133 -2.48 7.06 28.34
CA TYR A 133 -2.41 5.78 27.64
C TYR A 133 -1.87 5.94 26.23
N HIS A 134 -1.31 4.86 25.71
CA HIS A 134 -0.54 4.85 24.47
C HIS A 134 -1.02 3.73 23.55
N PRO A 135 -1.98 4.01 22.64
CA PRO A 135 -2.37 3.06 21.61
C PRO A 135 -1.22 2.80 20.63
N GLN A 136 -0.97 1.52 20.33
CA GLN A 136 0.03 1.12 19.34
C GLN A 136 -0.51 -0.01 18.45
N LEU A 137 -0.33 0.16 17.15
CA LEU A 137 -0.65 -0.85 16.14
C LEU A 137 0.65 -1.29 15.45
N LEU A 138 0.78 -2.58 15.20
CA LEU A 138 1.96 -3.21 14.63
C LEU A 138 1.56 -4.23 13.57
N ASN A 139 2.19 -4.13 12.40
CA ASN A 139 2.12 -5.14 11.36
C ASN A 139 3.53 -5.63 11.01
N ILE A 140 3.72 -6.95 11.03
CA ILE A 140 4.96 -7.60 10.58
C ILE A 140 4.60 -8.51 9.41
N GLN A 141 5.13 -8.22 8.24
CA GLN A 141 4.81 -8.89 7.00
C GLN A 141 6.04 -9.60 6.44
N LEU A 142 5.86 -10.85 6.05
CA LEU A 142 6.82 -11.65 5.30
C LEU A 142 6.26 -11.92 3.91
N GLY A 143 7.03 -11.58 2.88
CA GLY A 143 6.64 -11.71 1.49
C GLY A 143 7.56 -12.65 0.71
N TYR A 144 7.00 -13.34 -0.27
CA TYR A 144 7.72 -14.07 -1.30
C TYR A 144 7.12 -13.73 -2.65
N ALA A 145 7.96 -13.38 -3.62
CA ALA A 145 7.53 -13.19 -4.99
C ALA A 145 8.51 -13.83 -5.96
N LYS A 146 7.99 -14.25 -7.11
CA LYS A 146 8.76 -14.89 -8.16
C LYS A 146 8.26 -14.50 -9.54
N GLN A 147 9.20 -14.36 -10.46
CA GLN A 147 8.94 -14.21 -11.87
C GLN A 147 8.74 -15.59 -12.54
N PHE A 148 7.68 -15.70 -13.33
CA PHE A 148 7.28 -16.88 -14.10
C PHE A 148 7.31 -16.55 -15.60
N GLY A 149 8.32 -17.06 -16.29
CA GLY A 149 8.56 -16.69 -17.69
C GLY A 149 8.98 -15.22 -17.81
N THR A 150 8.66 -14.58 -18.93
CA THR A 150 9.09 -13.20 -19.20
C THR A 150 8.07 -12.12 -18.82
N HIS A 151 6.82 -12.51 -18.58
CA HIS A 151 5.69 -11.56 -18.53
C HIS A 151 4.85 -11.64 -17.26
N ILE A 152 5.02 -12.66 -16.41
CA ILE A 152 4.16 -12.89 -15.24
C ILE A 152 5.01 -12.86 -13.99
N ASN A 153 4.64 -12.00 -13.04
CA ASN A 153 5.15 -12.03 -11.69
C ASN A 153 4.02 -12.42 -10.75
N ALA A 154 4.30 -13.29 -9.79
CA ALA A 154 3.32 -13.64 -8.76
C ALA A 154 3.98 -13.64 -7.39
N GLY A 155 3.21 -13.33 -6.36
CA GLY A 155 3.70 -13.33 -5.00
C GLY A 155 2.61 -13.63 -3.98
N ALA A 156 3.05 -13.99 -2.78
CA ALA A 156 2.23 -14.20 -1.62
C ALA A 156 2.91 -13.62 -0.38
N ALA A 157 2.13 -13.16 0.59
CA ALA A 157 2.66 -12.70 1.86
C ALA A 157 1.78 -13.11 3.03
N ALA A 158 2.38 -13.19 4.21
CA ALA A 158 1.72 -13.37 5.48
C ALA A 158 2.02 -12.18 6.39
N THR A 159 1.02 -11.65 7.08
CA THR A 159 1.14 -10.49 7.97
C THR A 159 0.62 -10.84 9.35
N TYR A 160 1.49 -10.75 10.35
CA TYR A 160 1.12 -10.72 11.76
C TYR A 160 0.64 -9.32 12.14
N ILE A 161 -0.46 -9.26 12.89
CA ILE A 161 -1.16 -8.04 13.27
C ILE A 161 -1.26 -8.01 14.79
N SER A 162 -0.90 -6.89 15.39
CA SER A 162 -1.07 -6.66 16.83
C SER A 162 -1.58 -5.25 17.07
N GLU A 163 -2.72 -5.13 17.74
CA GLU A 163 -3.29 -3.87 18.21
C GLU A 163 -3.27 -3.86 19.74
N GLN A 164 -2.71 -2.82 20.34
CA GLN A 164 -2.57 -2.71 21.78
C GLN A 164 -3.07 -1.35 22.28
N ILE A 165 -3.86 -1.36 23.34
CA ILE A 165 -4.25 -0.18 24.11
C ILE A 165 -4.23 -0.56 25.58
N ASN A 166 -3.31 0.02 26.36
CA ASN A 166 -3.09 -0.33 27.78
C ASN A 166 -2.95 -1.86 27.98
N ASN A 167 -3.83 -2.42 28.81
CA ASN A 167 -3.85 -3.82 29.21
C ASN A 167 -4.80 -4.66 28.35
N VAL A 168 -5.05 -4.22 27.11
CA VAL A 168 -5.92 -4.89 26.15
C VAL A 168 -5.19 -5.04 24.82
N THR A 169 -5.25 -6.24 24.24
CA THR A 169 -4.57 -6.57 22.99
C THR A 169 -5.48 -7.39 22.07
N ALA A 170 -5.41 -7.14 20.77
CA ALA A 170 -5.95 -8.00 19.73
C ALA A 170 -4.82 -8.42 18.79
N GLN A 171 -4.81 -9.70 18.40
CA GLN A 171 -3.80 -10.25 17.49
C GLN A 171 -4.45 -11.02 16.36
N GLY A 172 -3.84 -10.99 15.19
CA GLY A 172 -4.35 -11.64 13.99
C GLY A 172 -3.26 -12.06 13.02
N LEU A 173 -3.63 -12.93 12.09
CA LEU A 173 -2.81 -13.33 10.96
C LEU A 173 -3.61 -13.11 9.68
N ALA A 174 -2.97 -12.50 8.69
CA ALA A 174 -3.53 -12.25 7.38
C ALA A 174 -2.62 -12.79 6.28
N PHE A 175 -3.23 -13.13 5.15
CA PHE A 175 -2.56 -13.57 3.94
C PHE A 175 -2.96 -12.68 2.78
N GLU A 176 -2.06 -12.57 1.82
CA GLU A 176 -2.32 -11.85 0.58
C GLU A 176 -1.63 -12.52 -0.60
N GLY A 177 -2.19 -12.30 -1.78
CA GLY A 177 -1.68 -12.81 -3.03
C GLY A 177 -1.75 -11.74 -4.10
N GLY A 178 -0.81 -11.78 -5.04
CA GLY A 178 -0.72 -10.81 -6.11
C GLY A 178 -0.18 -11.41 -7.39
N VAL A 179 -0.60 -10.83 -8.51
CA VAL A 179 -0.07 -11.10 -9.85
C VAL A 179 0.13 -9.76 -10.55
N GLN A 180 1.24 -9.63 -11.27
CA GLN A 180 1.47 -8.57 -12.25
C GLN A 180 1.79 -9.21 -13.60
N TYR A 181 1.17 -8.72 -14.66
CA TYR A 181 1.38 -9.14 -16.04
C TYR A 181 1.88 -7.95 -16.85
N ILE A 182 3.01 -8.13 -17.53
CA ILE A 182 3.61 -7.10 -18.37
C ILE A 182 3.67 -7.61 -19.81
N THR A 183 3.29 -6.77 -20.76
CA THR A 183 3.41 -7.08 -22.18
C THR A 183 3.53 -5.81 -23.02
N GLY A 184 3.61 -5.98 -24.33
CA GLY A 184 3.84 -4.91 -25.28
C GLY A 184 5.26 -4.93 -25.84
N LYS A 185 5.52 -4.09 -26.85
CA LYS A 185 6.80 -4.11 -27.59
C LYS A 185 8.00 -3.69 -26.72
N LYS A 186 7.75 -2.91 -25.68
CA LYS A 186 8.75 -2.38 -24.73
C LYS A 186 8.26 -2.60 -23.29
N ASP A 187 7.52 -3.68 -23.05
CA ASP A 187 6.97 -4.00 -21.73
C ASP A 187 6.14 -2.84 -21.15
N ASN A 188 5.34 -2.22 -22.02
CA ASN A 188 4.71 -0.92 -21.77
C ASN A 188 3.23 -1.02 -21.42
N PHE A 189 2.64 -2.21 -21.40
CA PHE A 189 1.30 -2.44 -20.89
C PHE A 189 1.38 -3.34 -19.66
N HIS A 190 0.72 -2.90 -18.59
CA HIS A 190 0.80 -3.50 -17.27
C HIS A 190 -0.59 -3.82 -16.74
N LEU A 191 -0.80 -5.03 -16.23
CA LEU A 191 -1.99 -5.44 -15.51
C LEU A 191 -1.60 -5.96 -14.12
N GLY A 192 -2.37 -5.57 -13.10
CA GLY A 192 -2.15 -6.01 -11.73
C GLY A 192 -3.43 -6.49 -11.09
N VAL A 193 -3.34 -7.59 -10.36
CA VAL A 193 -4.42 -8.08 -9.50
C VAL A 193 -3.82 -8.44 -8.16
N THR A 194 -4.41 -7.98 -7.07
CA THR A 194 -4.02 -8.42 -5.73
C THR A 194 -5.20 -8.51 -4.79
N LEU A 195 -5.23 -9.57 -4.00
CA LEU A 195 -6.18 -9.78 -2.91
C LEU A 195 -5.40 -9.66 -1.61
N ARG A 196 -5.79 -8.72 -0.75
CA ARG A 196 -5.05 -8.36 0.46
C ARG A 196 -5.88 -8.55 1.71
N ASN A 197 -5.19 -8.80 2.83
CA ASN A 197 -5.76 -8.91 4.18
C ASN A 197 -6.80 -10.02 4.35
N LEU A 198 -6.60 -11.18 3.72
CA LEU A 198 -7.45 -12.36 3.93
C LEU A 198 -6.99 -13.08 5.20
N GLY A 199 -7.79 -13.06 6.26
CA GLY A 199 -7.39 -13.69 7.53
C GLY A 199 -8.54 -13.90 8.50
N THR A 200 -8.19 -14.40 9.69
CA THR A 200 -9.17 -14.73 10.73
C THR A 200 -9.68 -13.49 11.45
N ASN A 201 -10.89 -13.58 12.02
CA ASN A 201 -11.39 -12.54 12.90
C ASN A 201 -10.45 -12.34 14.10
N MET A 202 -10.27 -11.09 14.50
CA MET A 202 -9.55 -10.66 15.69
C MET A 202 -10.53 -10.34 16.82
N ARG A 203 -10.02 -10.27 18.05
CA ARG A 203 -10.80 -9.89 19.23
C ARG A 203 -9.88 -9.31 20.28
N PHE A 204 -10.34 -8.26 20.96
CA PHE A 204 -9.62 -7.67 22.08
C PHE A 204 -9.76 -8.53 23.34
N SER A 205 -8.65 -8.78 24.02
CA SER A 205 -8.61 -9.51 25.29
C SER A 205 -7.56 -8.91 26.22
N GLY A 206 -7.73 -9.11 27.52
CA GLY A 206 -6.82 -8.58 28.53
C GLY A 206 -7.56 -8.12 29.79
N THR A 207 -6.79 -7.72 30.80
CA THR A 207 -7.33 -7.33 32.11
C THR A 207 -8.06 -5.99 32.08
N GLY A 208 -7.83 -5.15 31.06
CA GLY A 208 -8.58 -3.91 30.86
C GLY A 208 -10.06 -4.12 30.53
N LEU A 209 -10.49 -5.34 30.20
CA LEU A 209 -11.89 -5.71 29.97
C LEU A 209 -12.53 -6.37 31.20
N THR A 210 -11.86 -6.36 32.33
CA THR A 210 -12.37 -6.94 33.57
C THR A 210 -13.17 -5.91 34.35
N VAL A 211 -14.40 -6.25 34.71
CA VAL A 211 -15.32 -5.41 35.49
C VAL A 211 -15.58 -6.03 36.86
N ASN A 212 -15.77 -5.18 37.88
CA ASN A 212 -16.18 -5.64 39.20
C ASN A 212 -17.69 -5.93 39.17
N GLY A 213 -18.06 -7.16 39.46
CA GLY A 213 -19.45 -7.59 39.63
C GLY A 213 -19.73 -8.01 41.07
N THR A 214 -20.99 -8.04 41.47
CA THR A 214 -21.43 -8.53 42.78
C THR A 214 -21.99 -9.94 42.65
N GLN A 215 -21.49 -10.87 43.47
CA GLN A 215 -22.08 -12.21 43.53
C GLN A 215 -23.41 -12.14 44.32
N SER A 216 -24.54 -12.16 43.62
CA SER A 216 -25.86 -11.94 44.23
C SER A 216 -26.37 -13.10 45.12
N GLN A 217 -25.59 -14.17 45.29
CA GLN A 217 -25.99 -15.39 46.03
C GLN A 217 -25.16 -15.65 47.29
N SER A 218 -24.31 -14.71 47.74
CA SER A 218 -23.57 -14.81 49.00
C SER A 218 -23.98 -13.70 49.97
N THR A 219 -24.17 -14.05 51.25
CA THR A 219 -24.33 -13.08 52.34
C THR A 219 -23.13 -13.22 53.28
N PRO A 220 -22.28 -12.18 53.42
CA PRO A 220 -22.33 -10.87 52.78
C PRO A 220 -21.98 -10.93 51.27
N ASN A 221 -22.38 -9.90 50.52
CA ASN A 221 -22.05 -9.78 49.09
C ASN A 221 -20.53 -9.66 48.92
N TYR A 222 -19.92 -10.57 48.14
CA TYR A 222 -18.51 -10.46 47.75
C TYR A 222 -18.39 -9.82 46.36
N SER A 223 -17.43 -8.90 46.23
CA SER A 223 -17.00 -8.39 44.91
C SER A 223 -16.22 -9.48 44.19
N VAL A 224 -16.65 -9.80 42.97
CA VAL A 224 -15.97 -10.76 42.09
C VAL A 224 -15.55 -10.06 40.81
N SER A 225 -14.36 -10.40 40.32
CA SER A 225 -13.84 -9.89 39.06
C SER A 225 -14.42 -10.71 37.91
N GLN A 226 -15.13 -10.07 36.98
CA GLN A 226 -15.76 -10.73 35.83
C GLN A 226 -15.14 -10.19 34.53
N ASN A 227 -14.80 -11.08 33.60
CA ASN A 227 -14.31 -10.66 32.29
C ASN A 227 -15.49 -10.29 31.38
N ALA A 228 -15.49 -9.09 30.82
CA ALA A 228 -16.46 -8.67 29.81
C ALA A 228 -15.89 -8.99 28.41
N PRO A 229 -16.40 -10.05 27.73
CA PRO A 229 -15.88 -10.43 26.43
C PRO A 229 -16.18 -9.35 25.37
N SER A 230 -15.15 -8.90 24.64
CA SER A 230 -15.34 -8.05 23.46
C SER A 230 -15.86 -8.85 22.25
N GLU A 231 -16.48 -8.16 21.28
CA GLU A 231 -16.96 -8.78 20.04
C GLU A 231 -15.81 -9.08 19.07
N LYS A 232 -15.99 -10.09 18.21
CA LYS A 232 -15.01 -10.39 17.15
C LYS A 232 -15.19 -9.44 15.98
N PHE A 233 -14.09 -9.01 15.38
CA PHE A 233 -14.11 -8.19 14.17
C PHE A 233 -13.28 -8.83 13.06
N GLY A 234 -13.71 -8.66 11.82
CA GLY A 234 -12.97 -9.15 10.66
C GLY A 234 -11.90 -8.17 10.19
N LEU A 235 -10.95 -8.69 9.40
CA LEU A 235 -9.91 -7.90 8.77
C LEU A 235 -10.41 -7.15 7.53
N PRO A 236 -9.83 -5.99 7.18
CA PRO A 236 -10.26 -5.20 6.04
C PRO A 236 -9.73 -5.79 4.72
N THR A 237 -10.33 -6.89 4.28
CA THR A 237 -10.00 -7.56 3.02
C THR A 237 -10.42 -6.70 1.82
N TYR A 238 -9.55 -6.61 0.82
CA TYR A 238 -9.87 -5.93 -0.44
C TYR A 238 -9.21 -6.59 -1.64
N LEU A 239 -9.87 -6.45 -2.79
CA LEU A 239 -9.38 -6.82 -4.11
C LEU A 239 -9.02 -5.56 -4.88
N ASN A 240 -7.80 -5.49 -5.39
CA ASN A 240 -7.31 -4.38 -6.19
C ASN A 240 -7.00 -4.86 -7.62
N LEU A 241 -7.52 -4.13 -8.61
CA LEU A 241 -7.34 -4.37 -10.04
C LEU A 241 -6.75 -3.11 -10.66
N GLY A 242 -5.56 -3.22 -11.26
CA GLY A 242 -4.86 -2.09 -11.88
C GLY A 242 -4.54 -2.35 -13.34
N VAL A 243 -4.60 -1.29 -14.14
CA VAL A 243 -4.07 -1.25 -15.50
C VAL A 243 -3.22 0.00 -15.67
N SER A 244 -2.06 -0.13 -16.31
CA SER A 244 -1.21 1.01 -16.63
C SER A 244 -0.57 0.87 -18.00
N TYR A 245 -0.20 2.02 -18.58
CA TYR A 245 0.51 2.08 -19.85
C TYR A 245 1.65 3.09 -19.79
N ASP A 246 2.82 2.67 -20.27
CA ASP A 246 4.03 3.49 -20.34
C ASP A 246 4.18 4.11 -21.74
N ILE A 247 4.32 5.42 -21.77
CA ILE A 247 4.54 6.23 -22.96
C ILE A 247 5.96 6.81 -22.89
N TYR A 248 6.79 6.49 -23.88
CA TYR A 248 8.16 7.00 -23.98
C TYR A 248 8.18 8.24 -24.88
N LEU A 249 8.25 9.42 -24.29
CA LEU A 249 8.03 10.70 -24.99
C LEU A 249 9.16 11.08 -25.95
N ASP A 250 10.37 10.58 -25.69
CA ASP A 250 11.57 10.88 -26.47
C ASP A 250 11.95 9.76 -27.44
N GLU A 251 11.06 8.77 -27.66
CA GLU A 251 11.38 7.61 -28.50
C GLU A 251 11.72 7.94 -29.96
N HIS A 252 11.22 9.07 -30.47
CA HIS A 252 11.51 9.55 -31.82
C HIS A 252 12.66 10.55 -31.88
N HIS A 253 13.24 10.92 -30.74
CA HIS A 253 14.31 11.92 -30.61
C HIS A 253 15.54 11.33 -29.91
N LEU A 254 15.77 10.03 -30.07
CA LEU A 254 16.94 9.34 -29.52
C LEU A 254 18.21 9.70 -30.31
N ALA A 255 19.31 9.95 -29.60
CA ALA A 255 20.59 10.29 -30.21
C ALA A 255 21.21 9.13 -31.04
N SER A 256 20.81 7.90 -30.74
CA SER A 256 21.19 6.67 -31.46
C SER A 256 20.12 5.60 -31.26
N ALA A 257 20.04 4.61 -32.15
CA ALA A 257 19.15 3.45 -32.03
C ALA A 257 19.37 2.63 -30.75
N GLU A 258 20.54 2.76 -30.12
CA GLU A 258 20.90 2.08 -28.87
C GLU A 258 20.60 2.91 -27.60
N SER A 259 20.17 4.17 -27.74
CA SER A 259 19.89 5.02 -26.58
C SER A 259 18.57 4.64 -25.92
N ALA A 260 18.58 4.45 -24.60
CA ALA A 260 17.34 4.26 -23.85
C ALA A 260 16.56 5.59 -23.74
N PRO A 261 15.21 5.57 -23.84
CA PRO A 261 14.38 6.74 -23.60
C PRO A 261 14.54 7.23 -22.17
N LYS A 262 14.71 8.54 -22.01
CA LYS A 262 14.86 9.23 -20.73
C LYS A 262 13.54 9.76 -20.21
N HIS A 263 12.54 9.97 -21.06
CA HIS A 263 11.26 10.55 -20.67
C HIS A 263 10.16 9.48 -20.71
N LYS A 264 9.70 9.05 -19.53
CA LYS A 264 8.61 8.08 -19.40
C LYS A 264 7.41 8.72 -18.72
N LEU A 265 6.25 8.63 -19.36
CA LEU A 265 4.95 8.97 -18.78
C LEU A 265 4.12 7.70 -18.63
N SER A 266 3.85 7.32 -17.38
CA SER A 266 3.01 6.17 -17.04
C SER A 266 1.62 6.67 -16.67
N VAL A 267 0.59 6.25 -17.40
CA VAL A 267 -0.82 6.51 -17.06
C VAL A 267 -1.43 5.27 -16.44
N MET A 268 -2.27 5.43 -15.42
CA MET A 268 -2.85 4.31 -14.68
C MET A 268 -4.29 4.53 -14.30
N ALA A 269 -5.03 3.42 -14.22
CA ALA A 269 -6.37 3.35 -13.66
C ALA A 269 -6.46 2.13 -12.74
N ASN A 270 -7.24 2.24 -11.67
CA ASN A 270 -7.36 1.19 -10.68
C ASN A 270 -8.78 1.14 -10.11
N PHE A 271 -9.28 -0.07 -9.88
CA PHE A 271 -10.49 -0.34 -9.14
C PHE A 271 -10.16 -1.17 -7.90
N THR A 272 -10.60 -0.70 -6.72
CA THR A 272 -10.49 -1.46 -5.48
C THR A 272 -11.86 -1.75 -4.91
N SER A 273 -12.15 -3.04 -4.74
CA SER A 273 -13.34 -3.52 -4.04
C SER A 273 -12.98 -3.84 -2.60
N ASN A 274 -13.63 -3.17 -1.65
CA ASN A 274 -13.38 -3.27 -0.23
C ASN A 274 -14.52 -4.01 0.48
N SER A 275 -14.19 -4.79 1.50
CA SER A 275 -15.20 -5.55 2.26
C SER A 275 -15.92 -4.73 3.33
N TYR A 276 -15.31 -3.64 3.82
CA TYR A 276 -15.76 -2.88 5.01
C TYR A 276 -15.63 -1.36 4.89
N ILE A 277 -15.15 -0.85 3.75
CA ILE A 277 -15.16 0.57 3.40
C ILE A 277 -15.73 0.71 1.99
N ASN A 278 -15.90 1.93 1.50
CA ASN A 278 -16.39 2.14 0.14
C ASN A 278 -15.40 1.59 -0.89
N ASP A 279 -15.94 1.04 -1.97
CA ASP A 279 -15.18 0.77 -3.18
C ASP A 279 -14.70 2.10 -3.77
N TYR A 280 -13.51 2.08 -4.38
CA TYR A 280 -12.97 3.26 -5.03
C TYR A 280 -12.39 2.98 -6.40
N LEU A 281 -12.55 3.97 -7.28
CA LEU A 281 -11.95 4.03 -8.60
C LEU A 281 -10.91 5.15 -8.58
N GLY A 282 -9.72 4.90 -9.09
CA GLY A 282 -8.70 5.95 -9.20
C GLY A 282 -8.03 5.98 -10.56
N ALA A 283 -7.52 7.15 -10.90
CA ALA A 283 -6.71 7.39 -12.07
C ALA A 283 -5.53 8.28 -11.70
N GLY A 284 -4.38 8.08 -12.34
CA GLY A 284 -3.18 8.84 -12.04
C GLY A 284 -2.18 8.82 -13.17
N ALA A 285 -1.15 9.64 -13.02
CA ALA A 285 -0.01 9.69 -13.90
C ALA A 285 1.29 9.83 -13.12
N GLU A 286 2.32 9.14 -13.58
CA GLU A 286 3.71 9.28 -13.14
C GLU A 286 4.56 9.71 -14.32
N TYR A 287 5.25 10.85 -14.19
CA TYR A 287 6.29 11.25 -15.12
C TYR A 287 7.65 10.98 -14.48
N THR A 288 8.52 10.26 -15.20
CA THR A 288 9.87 9.91 -14.75
C THR A 288 10.90 10.36 -15.79
N PHE A 289 11.89 11.11 -15.31
CA PHE A 289 13.03 11.58 -16.09
C PHE A 289 14.31 10.83 -15.69
N ASN A 290 14.88 10.12 -16.66
CA ASN A 290 16.16 9.40 -16.58
C ASN A 290 16.28 8.47 -15.36
N ASN A 291 15.16 7.92 -14.87
CA ASN A 291 15.08 7.17 -13.61
C ASN A 291 15.75 7.89 -12.41
N MET A 292 15.79 9.22 -12.42
CA MET A 292 16.38 10.03 -11.35
C MET A 292 15.34 10.91 -10.67
N PHE A 293 14.44 11.48 -11.46
CA PHE A 293 13.38 12.33 -10.96
C PHE A 293 12.03 11.78 -11.39
N SER A 294 11.09 11.68 -10.45
CA SER A 294 9.72 11.29 -10.76
C SER A 294 8.75 12.25 -10.11
N LEU A 295 7.69 12.61 -10.83
CA LEU A 295 6.57 13.41 -10.33
C LEU A 295 5.28 12.65 -10.54
N ARG A 296 4.41 12.69 -9.53
CA ARG A 296 3.18 11.90 -9.47
C ARG A 296 1.99 12.77 -9.11
N ALA A 297 0.88 12.51 -9.76
CA ALA A 297 -0.41 13.05 -9.37
C ALA A 297 -1.50 12.00 -9.62
N ALA A 298 -2.47 11.91 -8.72
CA ALA A 298 -3.60 11.04 -8.90
C ALA A 298 -4.87 11.57 -8.24
N TYR A 299 -5.99 11.00 -8.69
CA TYR A 299 -7.29 11.20 -8.08
C TYR A 299 -7.95 9.84 -7.80
N ARG A 300 -8.46 9.69 -6.58
CA ARG A 300 -9.24 8.55 -6.12
C ARG A 300 -10.65 9.01 -5.78
N TYR A 301 -11.64 8.41 -6.43
CA TYR A 301 -13.05 8.64 -6.19
C TYR A 301 -13.66 7.49 -5.38
N GLU A 302 -14.38 7.84 -4.33
CA GLU A 302 -15.26 6.93 -3.59
C GLU A 302 -16.64 7.59 -3.41
N LYS A 303 -17.65 6.78 -3.14
CA LYS A 303 -19.03 7.29 -2.99
C LYS A 303 -19.10 8.33 -1.88
N GLY A 304 -19.62 9.52 -2.21
CA GLY A 304 -19.82 10.62 -1.25
C GLY A 304 -18.56 11.46 -0.95
N ILE A 305 -17.45 11.26 -1.66
CA ILE A 305 -16.16 11.94 -1.35
C ILE A 305 -16.23 13.48 -1.36
N THR A 306 -17.15 14.05 -2.14
CA THR A 306 -17.34 15.51 -2.25
C THR A 306 -18.37 16.08 -1.27
N ASP A 307 -19.13 15.23 -0.59
CA ASP A 307 -20.21 15.64 0.31
C ASP A 307 -19.78 15.46 1.77
N VAL A 308 -19.64 16.57 2.48
CA VAL A 308 -19.20 16.60 3.88
C VAL A 308 -20.16 15.83 4.80
N ALA A 309 -21.44 15.75 4.46
CA ALA A 309 -22.43 15.05 5.29
C ALA A 309 -22.42 13.53 5.10
N SER A 310 -21.94 13.03 3.96
CA SER A 310 -22.01 11.61 3.60
C SER A 310 -20.67 10.94 3.30
N THR A 311 -19.57 11.71 3.30
CA THR A 311 -18.22 11.16 3.14
C THR A 311 -17.88 10.16 4.24
N ALA A 312 -17.33 9.01 3.84
CA ALA A 312 -16.81 7.99 4.76
C ALA A 312 -15.28 8.11 4.95
N THR A 313 -14.67 9.17 4.41
CA THR A 313 -13.22 9.36 4.39
C THR A 313 -12.84 10.80 4.71
N MET A 314 -11.64 10.97 5.26
CA MET A 314 -11.02 12.29 5.41
C MET A 314 -10.33 12.76 4.13
N TYR A 315 -10.04 11.87 3.16
CA TYR A 315 -9.37 12.27 1.93
C TYR A 315 -10.29 13.06 1.00
N VAL A 316 -9.75 14.05 0.30
CA VAL A 316 -10.47 14.79 -0.75
C VAL A 316 -10.28 14.18 -2.15
N GLY A 317 -9.64 13.01 -2.22
CA GLY A 317 -9.41 12.25 -3.45
C GLY A 317 -8.12 12.60 -4.19
N LEU A 318 -7.54 13.79 -4.01
CA LEU A 318 -6.26 14.16 -4.65
C LEU A 318 -5.05 13.55 -3.93
N SER A 319 -4.02 13.19 -4.67
CA SER A 319 -2.68 12.88 -4.15
C SER A 319 -1.59 13.42 -5.08
N GLY A 320 -0.45 13.76 -4.49
CA GLY A 320 0.76 14.09 -5.24
C GLY A 320 2.00 13.55 -4.54
N GLY A 321 3.07 13.36 -5.30
CA GLY A 321 4.35 12.96 -4.75
C GLY A 321 5.50 13.14 -5.71
N ALA A 322 6.71 13.12 -5.19
CA ALA A 322 7.94 13.24 -5.95
C ALA A 322 9.00 12.27 -5.44
N THR A 323 9.87 11.82 -6.35
CA THR A 323 11.07 11.05 -6.04
C THR A 323 12.27 11.78 -6.60
N VAL A 324 13.33 11.83 -5.80
CA VAL A 324 14.69 12.09 -6.28
C VAL A 324 15.53 10.88 -5.94
N GLN A 325 16.14 10.27 -6.94
CA GLN A 325 17.05 9.15 -6.74
C GLN A 325 18.35 9.35 -7.53
N THR A 326 19.44 8.92 -6.92
CA THR A 326 20.77 9.04 -7.49
C THR A 326 21.60 7.82 -7.14
N ARG A 327 22.53 7.47 -8.04
CA ARG A 327 23.49 6.42 -7.83
C ARG A 327 24.80 7.02 -7.30
N ILE A 328 25.26 6.50 -6.17
CA ILE A 328 26.45 7.00 -5.48
C ILE A 328 27.69 6.36 -6.11
N GLY A 329 28.35 7.06 -7.02
CA GLY A 329 29.50 6.54 -7.77
C GLY A 329 29.10 5.58 -8.89
N THR A 330 30.05 5.22 -9.76
CA THR A 330 29.74 4.49 -11.01
C THR A 330 29.18 3.09 -10.77
N ASN A 331 29.65 2.40 -9.74
CA ASN A 331 29.23 1.03 -9.37
C ASN A 331 28.65 0.96 -7.95
N GLY A 332 28.30 2.09 -7.36
CA GLY A 332 27.78 2.11 -6.00
C GLY A 332 26.25 2.03 -5.94
N PRO A 333 25.70 2.06 -4.73
CA PRO A 333 24.27 1.87 -4.48
C PRO A 333 23.44 3.05 -5.00
N THR A 334 22.14 2.80 -5.19
CA THR A 334 21.16 3.83 -5.48
C THR A 334 20.49 4.28 -4.19
N LEU A 335 20.47 5.59 -3.96
CA LEU A 335 19.73 6.23 -2.88
C LEU A 335 18.53 6.94 -3.48
N ALA A 336 17.34 6.73 -2.91
CA ALA A 336 16.12 7.42 -3.29
C ALA A 336 15.47 8.09 -2.09
N LEU A 337 15.06 9.35 -2.28
CA LEU A 337 14.26 10.12 -1.36
C LEU A 337 12.89 10.35 -2.00
N ASP A 338 11.85 9.89 -1.32
CA ASP A 338 10.47 9.97 -1.76
C ASP A 338 9.67 10.85 -0.80
N TYR A 339 8.78 11.67 -1.35
CA TYR A 339 7.82 12.46 -0.58
C TYR A 339 6.44 12.37 -1.20
N SER A 340 5.41 12.31 -0.37
CA SER A 340 4.02 12.41 -0.82
C SER A 340 3.16 13.26 0.11
N PHE A 341 2.12 13.81 -0.50
CA PHE A 341 1.09 14.58 0.17
C PHE A 341 -0.28 14.17 -0.34
N ARG A 342 -1.18 13.92 0.62
CA ARG A 342 -2.59 13.63 0.36
C ARG A 342 -3.44 14.62 1.17
N PRO A 343 -4.06 15.62 0.54
CA PRO A 343 -4.94 16.54 1.24
C PRO A 343 -6.13 15.82 1.88
N THR A 344 -6.54 16.33 3.04
CA THR A 344 -7.71 15.87 3.78
C THR A 344 -8.66 17.01 4.06
N GLN A 345 -9.89 16.67 4.41
CA GLN A 345 -10.89 17.63 4.86
C GLN A 345 -10.46 18.28 6.18
N ARG A 346 -10.81 19.56 6.36
CA ARG A 346 -10.55 20.28 7.62
C ARG A 346 -11.31 19.61 8.78
N PRO A 347 -10.74 19.58 9.99
CA PRO A 347 -9.56 20.34 10.45
C PRO A 347 -8.20 19.71 10.14
N ALA A 348 -8.15 18.47 9.61
CA ALA A 348 -6.89 17.81 9.32
C ALA A 348 -6.19 18.43 8.09
N ASN A 349 -4.89 18.73 8.20
CA ASN A 349 -4.10 19.36 7.13
C ASN A 349 -3.32 18.34 6.29
N GLY A 350 -3.99 17.26 5.88
CA GLY A 350 -3.44 16.24 5.01
C GLY A 350 -2.65 15.15 5.71
N VAL A 351 -2.17 14.21 4.90
CA VAL A 351 -1.26 13.13 5.28
C VAL A 351 0.04 13.32 4.51
N HIS A 352 1.15 13.34 5.24
CA HIS A 352 2.50 13.48 4.69
C HIS A 352 3.25 12.17 4.87
N MET A 353 3.97 11.72 3.85
CA MET A 353 4.88 10.58 3.97
C MET A 353 6.24 10.97 3.39
N ILE A 354 7.31 10.58 4.07
CA ILE A 354 8.67 10.63 3.57
C ILE A 354 9.26 9.22 3.61
N SER A 355 10.03 8.86 2.60
CA SER A 355 10.70 7.56 2.56
C SER A 355 12.12 7.70 2.04
N LEU A 356 13.03 6.92 2.63
CA LEU A 356 14.40 6.78 2.19
C LEU A 356 14.60 5.33 1.78
N ARG A 357 15.06 5.10 0.56
CA ARG A 357 15.33 3.76 0.03
C ARG A 357 16.76 3.66 -0.46
N PHE A 358 17.35 2.51 -0.19
CA PHE A 358 18.71 2.17 -0.54
C PHE A 358 18.68 0.85 -1.30
N THR A 359 19.12 0.86 -2.55
CA THR A 359 19.24 -0.33 -3.38
C THR A 359 20.71 -0.62 -3.62
N ARG A 360 21.15 -1.84 -3.29
CA ARG A 360 22.52 -2.28 -3.54
C ARG A 360 22.80 -2.24 -5.04
N ALA A 361 24.05 -1.96 -5.41
CA ALA A 361 24.49 -2.19 -6.79
C ALA A 361 24.35 -3.67 -7.14
N THR A 362 23.80 -3.97 -8.31
CA THR A 362 23.88 -5.29 -8.92
C THR A 362 25.33 -5.52 -9.34
N ALA A 363 25.97 -6.58 -8.85
CA ALA A 363 27.22 -7.03 -9.45
C ALA A 363 26.90 -7.44 -10.89
N GLY A 364 27.52 -6.78 -11.88
CA GLY A 364 27.28 -7.11 -13.29
C GLY A 364 27.53 -8.59 -13.53
N LYS A 365 26.61 -9.27 -14.21
CA LYS A 365 26.98 -10.48 -14.95
C LYS A 365 28.01 -10.04 -15.98
N SER A 366 29.27 -10.40 -15.76
CA SER A 366 30.32 -10.23 -16.77
C SER A 366 29.93 -11.02 -18.01
N SER A 367 29.66 -10.32 -19.11
CA SER A 367 29.59 -10.89 -20.43
C SER A 367 31.01 -11.22 -20.89
N ASP A 368 31.57 -12.34 -20.43
CA ASP A 368 32.84 -12.87 -20.91
C ASP A 368 32.87 -14.39 -20.68
N SER A 369 32.30 -15.15 -21.62
CA SER A 369 32.75 -16.51 -21.97
C SER A 369 31.92 -17.03 -23.16
N ASP A 370 32.17 -16.49 -24.34
CA ASP A 370 31.86 -17.18 -25.60
C ASP A 370 32.90 -16.74 -26.64
N ASP A 371 34.16 -17.05 -26.35
CA ASP A 371 35.20 -17.07 -27.37
C ASP A 371 36.31 -18.05 -26.96
N SER A 372 36.09 -19.35 -27.18
CA SER A 372 37.14 -20.30 -27.57
C SER A 372 36.60 -21.74 -27.64
N SER A 373 36.27 -22.18 -28.86
CA SER A 373 36.81 -23.45 -29.40
C SER A 373 36.28 -23.66 -30.82
N GLY A 374 36.89 -22.97 -31.77
CA GLY A 374 37.06 -23.51 -33.11
C GLY A 374 38.27 -24.44 -33.12
N ASN A 375 38.00 -25.74 -33.25
CA ASN A 375 38.69 -26.65 -34.17
C ASN A 375 37.96 -27.99 -34.21
#